data_AF-A0A7V2I6K4-F1
#
_entry.id   AF-A0A7V2I6K4-F1
#
_cell.length_a   1.000
_cell.length_b   1.000
_cell.length_c   1.000
_cell.angle_alpha   90.00
_cell.angle_beta   90.00
_cell.angle_gamma   90.00
#
_symmetry.space_group_name_H-M   'P 1'
#
loop_
_entity.id
_entity.type
_entity.pdbx_description
1 polymer ?
#
loop_
_entity_poly.entity_id
_entity_poly.type
_entity_poly.pdbx_seq_one_letter_code
_entity_poly.pdbx_strand_id
1 'polypeptide(L)'
;MAALRRPPAVALVASLCMFAVGASTGGALVAFQDALYEFARRQIVKRPDVHGFGGVEVIDQQRIAEVAEQANNALRMLHVHGLGLGMLILLVSIVIVNLPLSERVKRAGCILVSLGALYPPGWLVLGGLIPYWGVKALRAPVEWGLFVPFGGAAILAIWGTLVVYLVTLLRGEPRRAAAPPGGPGASVKR
;
A
#
# COMPACT_ATOMS: atom_id res chain seq x y z
N MET A 1 19.66 -9.21 -24.66
CA MET A 1 19.15 -8.70 -23.36
C MET A 1 18.09 -9.68 -22.87
N ALA A 2 18.18 -10.17 -21.63
CA ALA A 2 17.13 -11.02 -21.08
C ALA A 2 15.86 -10.18 -20.84
N ALA A 3 14.72 -10.62 -21.35
CA ALA A 3 13.45 -9.93 -21.15
C ALA A 3 13.00 -10.03 -19.68
N LEU A 4 12.53 -8.92 -19.10
CA LEU A 4 11.92 -8.89 -17.77
C LEU A 4 10.67 -9.78 -17.75
N ARG A 5 10.58 -10.65 -16.74
CA ARG A 5 9.38 -11.48 -16.55
C ARG A 5 8.23 -10.63 -16.03
N ARG A 6 7.03 -10.90 -16.55
CA ARG A 6 5.78 -10.27 -16.11
C ARG A 6 5.34 -10.81 -14.73
N PRO A 7 4.86 -9.96 -13.82
CA PRO A 7 4.18 -10.39 -12.60
C PRO A 7 2.98 -11.29 -12.88
N PRO A 8 2.56 -12.14 -11.92
CA PRO A 8 1.32 -12.91 -12.04
C PRO A 8 0.10 -11.98 -12.08
N ALA A 9 -0.98 -12.44 -12.74
CA ALA A 9 -2.20 -11.65 -12.95
C ALA A 9 -2.79 -11.07 -11.65
N VAL A 10 -2.72 -11.80 -10.54
CA VAL A 10 -3.21 -11.33 -9.24
C VAL A 10 -2.55 -10.02 -8.79
N ALA A 11 -1.23 -9.90 -8.98
CA ALA A 11 -0.49 -8.69 -8.58
C ALA A 11 -0.80 -7.51 -9.50
N LEU A 12 -0.99 -7.78 -10.80
CA LEU A 12 -1.37 -6.77 -11.78
C LEU A 12 -2.77 -6.23 -11.49
N VAL A 13 -3.73 -7.13 -11.24
CA VAL A 13 -5.12 -6.75 -10.90
C VAL A 13 -5.15 -5.98 -9.59
N ALA A 14 -4.48 -6.47 -8.55
CA ALA A 14 -4.42 -5.77 -7.27
C ALA A 14 -3.82 -4.37 -7.42
N SER A 15 -2.70 -4.24 -8.13
CA SER A 15 -2.07 -2.95 -8.45
C SER A 15 -3.02 -2.02 -9.20
N LEU A 16 -3.65 -2.50 -10.27
CA LEU A 16 -4.55 -1.70 -11.10
C LEU A 16 -5.79 -1.25 -10.32
N CYS A 17 -6.38 -2.12 -9.50
CA CYS A 17 -7.48 -1.76 -8.62
C CYS A 17 -7.07 -0.66 -7.64
N MET A 18 -5.89 -0.76 -7.03
CA MET A 18 -5.39 0.26 -6.10
C MET A 18 -5.12 1.60 -6.79
N PHE A 19 -4.58 1.58 -8.02
CA PHE A 19 -4.44 2.80 -8.81
C PHE A 19 -5.79 3.42 -9.16
N ALA A 20 -6.76 2.62 -9.59
CA ALA A 20 -8.10 3.10 -9.91
C ALA A 20 -8.75 3.74 -8.68
N VAL A 21 -8.75 3.04 -7.54
CA VAL A 21 -9.28 3.56 -6.27
C VAL A 21 -8.55 4.84 -5.86
N GLY A 22 -7.21 4.82 -5.80
CA GLY A 22 -6.41 5.96 -5.40
C GLY A 22 -6.66 7.18 -6.29
N ALA A 23 -6.60 7.03 -7.61
CA ALA A 23 -6.83 8.11 -8.56
C ALA A 23 -8.26 8.66 -8.48
N SER A 24 -9.27 7.79 -8.43
CA SER A 24 -10.67 8.18 -8.32
C SER A 24 -10.95 8.91 -7.00
N THR A 25 -10.40 8.45 -5.87
CA THR A 25 -10.53 9.15 -4.59
C THR A 25 -9.85 10.52 -4.64
N GLY A 26 -8.68 10.64 -5.27
CA GLY A 26 -8.01 11.93 -5.45
C GLY A 26 -8.85 12.91 -6.25
N GLY A 27 -9.39 12.47 -7.39
CA GLY A 27 -10.31 13.28 -8.21
C GLY A 27 -11.58 13.68 -7.45
N ALA A 28 -12.17 12.75 -6.70
CA ALA A 28 -13.35 13.03 -5.89
C ALA A 28 -13.07 14.04 -4.77
N LEU A 29 -11.92 13.94 -4.10
CA LEU A 29 -11.51 14.90 -3.07
C LEU A 29 -11.34 16.30 -3.63
N VAL A 30 -10.79 16.45 -4.84
CA VAL A 30 -10.65 17.76 -5.49
C VAL A 30 -12.02 18.31 -5.90
N ALA A 31 -12.88 17.47 -6.48
CA ALA A 31 -14.18 17.91 -7.00
C ALA A 31 -15.25 18.17 -5.93
N PHE A 32 -15.19 17.45 -4.80
CA PHE A 32 -16.28 17.40 -3.82
C PHE A 32 -15.84 17.68 -2.38
N GLN A 33 -14.68 18.33 -2.15
CA GLN A 33 -14.13 18.55 -0.81
C GLN A 33 -15.16 19.17 0.16
N ASP A 34 -15.78 20.27 -0.25
CA ASP A 34 -16.73 21.01 0.59
C ASP A 34 -17.99 20.18 0.85
N ALA A 35 -18.48 19.47 -0.16
CA ALA A 35 -19.65 18.60 -0.03
C ALA A 35 -19.39 17.42 0.93
N LEU A 36 -18.20 16.83 0.89
CA LEU A 36 -17.77 15.76 1.79
C LEU A 36 -17.66 16.25 3.24
N TYR A 37 -17.06 17.43 3.43
CA TYR A 37 -16.95 18.06 4.74
C TYR A 37 -18.33 18.40 5.32
N GLU A 38 -19.19 19.07 4.54
CA GLU A 38 -20.56 19.41 4.96
C GLU A 38 -21.41 18.16 5.22
N PHE A 39 -21.24 17.10 4.43
CA PHE A 39 -21.88 15.83 4.71
C PHE A 39 -21.43 15.26 6.06
N ALA A 40 -20.12 15.18 6.32
CA ALA A 40 -19.58 14.67 7.58
C ALA A 40 -20.08 15.51 8.77
N ARG A 41 -19.97 16.84 8.69
CA ARG A 41 -20.43 17.78 9.71
C ARG A 41 -21.90 17.56 10.05
N ARG A 42 -22.78 17.46 9.04
CA ARG A 42 -24.22 17.21 9.23
C ARG A 42 -24.51 15.89 9.96
N GLN A 43 -23.69 14.87 9.79
CA GLN A 43 -23.88 13.61 10.50
C GLN A 43 -23.35 13.66 11.93
N ILE A 44 -22.24 14.37 12.14
CA ILE A 44 -21.59 14.53 13.44
C ILE A 44 -22.49 15.31 14.41
N VAL A 45 -23.05 16.44 13.96
CA VAL A 45 -23.93 17.29 14.79
C VAL A 45 -25.16 16.54 15.29
N LYS A 46 -25.66 15.56 14.52
CA LYS A 46 -26.81 14.73 14.89
C LYS A 46 -26.51 13.69 15.97
N ARG A 47 -25.24 13.47 16.32
CA ARG A 47 -24.79 12.36 17.18
C ARG A 47 -23.77 12.82 18.23
N PRO A 48 -24.11 13.81 19.07
CA PRO A 48 -23.18 14.35 20.06
C PRO A 48 -22.69 13.29 21.06
N ASP A 49 -23.55 12.34 21.41
CA ASP A 49 -23.27 11.21 22.32
C ASP A 49 -22.14 10.30 21.81
N VAL A 50 -22.14 9.97 20.52
CA VAL A 50 -21.10 9.15 19.87
C VAL A 50 -19.73 9.82 19.95
N HIS A 51 -19.70 11.15 19.87
CA HIS A 51 -18.47 11.94 19.84
C HIS A 51 -18.08 12.52 21.21
N GLY A 52 -18.90 12.27 22.25
CA GLY A 52 -18.69 12.79 23.61
C GLY A 52 -18.80 14.31 23.70
N PHE A 53 -19.70 14.90 22.92
CA PHE A 53 -19.96 16.34 22.86
C PHE A 53 -20.97 16.77 23.92
N GLY A 54 -20.91 18.05 24.31
CA GLY A 54 -21.87 18.63 25.26
C GLY A 54 -23.29 18.76 24.68
N GLY A 55 -23.42 18.69 23.35
CA GLY A 55 -24.70 18.71 22.64
C GLY A 55 -25.15 20.11 22.22
N VAL A 56 -24.37 21.14 22.57
CA VAL A 56 -24.61 22.52 22.16
C VAL A 56 -23.63 22.87 21.06
N GLU A 57 -24.12 22.95 19.82
CA GLU A 57 -23.28 23.06 18.61
C GLU A 57 -22.28 24.22 18.68
N VAL A 58 -22.69 25.40 19.17
CA VAL A 58 -21.80 26.58 19.27
C VAL A 58 -20.61 26.33 20.23
N ILE A 59 -20.81 25.50 21.25
CA ILE A 59 -19.78 25.15 22.23
C ILE A 59 -18.86 24.06 21.65
N ASP A 60 -19.43 23.10 20.91
CA ASP A 60 -18.70 21.96 20.35
C ASP A 60 -18.11 22.23 18.95
N GLN A 61 -18.21 23.45 18.39
CA GLN A 61 -17.84 23.75 16.99
C GLN A 61 -16.44 23.27 16.62
N GLN A 62 -15.44 23.56 17.45
CA GLN A 62 -14.06 23.15 17.19
C GLN A 62 -13.93 21.62 17.12
N ARG A 63 -14.56 20.91 18.06
CA ARG A 63 -14.51 19.45 18.12
C ARG A 63 -15.25 18.81 16.95
N ILE A 64 -16.37 19.38 16.54
CA ILE A 64 -17.10 18.97 15.34
C ILE A 64 -16.20 19.10 14.10
N ALA A 65 -15.51 20.23 13.95
CA ALA A 65 -14.59 20.46 12.84
C ALA A 65 -13.42 19.46 12.84
N GLU A 66 -12.83 19.19 14.00
CA GLU A 66 -11.76 18.20 14.15
C GLU A 66 -12.21 16.79 13.72
N VAL A 67 -13.41 16.35 14.11
CA VAL A 67 -13.93 15.03 13.73
C VAL A 67 -14.26 14.98 12.23
N ALA A 68 -14.83 16.05 11.67
CA ALA A 68 -15.10 16.14 10.23
C ALA A 68 -13.79 16.10 9.41
N GLU A 69 -12.75 16.76 9.90
CA GLU A 69 -11.43 16.74 9.29
C GLU A 69 -10.74 15.38 9.43
N GLN A 70 -10.94 14.65 10.52
CA GLN A 70 -10.45 13.27 10.66
C GLN A 70 -11.08 12.33 9.62
N ALA A 71 -12.38 12.46 9.35
CA ALA A 71 -13.05 11.70 8.29
C ALA A 71 -12.50 12.05 6.90
N ASN A 72 -12.30 13.34 6.60
CA ASN A 72 -11.71 13.77 5.34
C ASN A 72 -10.26 13.32 5.19
N ASN A 73 -9.47 13.39 6.25
CA ASN A 73 -8.09 12.90 6.25
C ASN A 73 -8.01 11.41 6.01
N ALA A 74 -8.97 10.61 6.50
CA ALA A 74 -9.04 9.20 6.14
C ALA A 74 -9.23 9.01 4.63
N LEU A 75 -10.09 9.79 3.97
CA LEU A 75 -10.22 9.75 2.50
C LEU A 75 -8.94 10.21 1.77
N ARG A 76 -8.22 11.21 2.29
CA ARG A 76 -6.89 11.60 1.76
C ARG A 76 -5.89 10.45 1.89
N MET A 77 -5.91 9.73 3.01
CA MET A 77 -5.07 8.54 3.20
C MET A 77 -5.45 7.40 2.26
N LEU A 78 -6.74 7.20 1.95
CA LEU A 78 -7.18 6.25 0.92
C LEU A 78 -6.57 6.58 -0.44
N HIS A 79 -6.59 7.87 -0.84
CA HIS A 79 -5.97 8.33 -2.09
C HIS A 79 -4.47 8.02 -2.12
N VAL A 80 -3.72 8.48 -1.11
CA VAL A 80 -2.26 8.36 -1.06
C VAL A 80 -1.83 6.90 -0.97
N HIS A 81 -2.45 6.11 -0.10
CA HIS A 81 -2.09 4.70 0.05
C HIS A 81 -2.59 3.83 -1.09
N GLY A 82 -3.72 4.18 -1.73
CA GLY A 82 -4.17 3.50 -2.96
C GLY A 82 -3.12 3.63 -4.07
N LEU A 83 -2.67 4.84 -4.37
CA LEU A 83 -1.62 5.05 -5.37
C LEU A 83 -0.28 4.42 -4.95
N GLY A 84 0.12 4.65 -3.69
CA GLY A 84 1.39 4.15 -3.16
C GLY A 84 1.48 2.62 -3.16
N LEU A 85 0.45 1.93 -2.67
CA LEU A 85 0.43 0.46 -2.67
C LEU A 85 0.22 -0.13 -4.06
N GLY A 86 -0.55 0.52 -4.93
CA GLY A 86 -0.65 0.13 -6.33
C GLY A 86 0.73 0.06 -7.00
N MET A 87 1.54 1.09 -6.79
CA MET A 87 2.93 1.13 -7.28
C MET A 87 3.82 0.08 -6.61
N LEU A 88 3.76 -0.02 -5.29
CA LEU A 88 4.58 -0.92 -4.50
C LEU A 88 4.34 -2.39 -4.87
N ILE A 89 3.08 -2.82 -4.99
CA ILE A 89 2.71 -4.19 -5.40
C ILE A 89 3.30 -4.51 -6.76
N LEU A 90 3.20 -3.59 -7.73
CA LEU A 90 3.72 -3.79 -9.07
C LEU A 90 5.25 -3.94 -9.06
N LEU A 91 5.96 -2.97 -8.49
CA LEU A 91 7.43 -2.93 -8.49
C LEU A 91 8.02 -4.11 -7.75
N VAL A 92 7.52 -4.41 -6.54
CA VAL A 92 8.01 -5.53 -5.73
C VAL A 92 7.73 -6.85 -6.43
N SER A 93 6.56 -7.00 -7.06
CA SER A 93 6.24 -8.23 -7.80
C SER A 93 7.16 -8.43 -9.01
N ILE A 94 7.54 -7.36 -9.73
CA ILE A 94 8.53 -7.41 -10.80
C ILE A 94 9.87 -7.91 -10.26
N VAL A 95 10.34 -7.38 -9.13
CA VAL A 95 11.58 -7.85 -8.50
C VAL A 95 11.47 -9.33 -8.13
N ILE A 96 10.40 -9.74 -7.45
CA ILE A 96 10.18 -11.13 -7.01
C ILE A 96 10.26 -12.11 -8.19
N VAL A 97 9.56 -11.85 -9.30
CA VAL A 97 9.51 -12.81 -10.42
C VAL A 97 10.84 -12.95 -11.16
N ASN A 98 11.73 -11.95 -11.04
CA ASN A 98 13.05 -11.93 -11.66
C ASN A 98 14.18 -12.42 -10.74
N LEU A 99 13.90 -12.72 -9.47
CA LEU A 99 14.86 -13.37 -8.57
C LEU A 99 15.07 -14.85 -8.93
N PRO A 100 16.25 -15.44 -8.64
CA PRO A 100 16.56 -16.85 -8.85
C PRO A 100 15.89 -17.75 -7.78
N LEU A 101 14.57 -17.61 -7.64
CA LEU A 101 13.72 -18.36 -6.71
C LEU A 101 12.94 -19.45 -7.45
N SER A 102 12.44 -20.44 -6.70
CA SER A 102 11.47 -21.39 -7.25
C SER A 102 10.14 -20.69 -7.58
N GLU A 103 9.43 -21.18 -8.59
CA GLU A 103 8.17 -20.56 -9.03
C GLU A 103 7.09 -20.55 -7.94
N ARG A 104 7.11 -21.53 -7.01
CA ARG A 104 6.23 -21.56 -5.84
C ARG A 104 6.49 -20.37 -4.91
N VAL A 105 7.75 -20.09 -4.61
CA VAL A 105 8.13 -18.97 -3.71
C VAL A 105 7.82 -17.63 -4.37
N LYS A 106 8.09 -17.49 -5.68
CA LYS A 106 7.72 -16.28 -6.44
C LYS A 106 6.22 -16.01 -6.36
N ARG A 107 5.40 -17.03 -6.61
CA ARG A 107 3.94 -16.92 -6.54
C ARG A 107 3.47 -16.56 -5.12
N ALA A 108 4.02 -17.20 -4.10
CA ALA A 108 3.70 -16.91 -2.71
C ALA A 108 4.06 -15.45 -2.33
N GLY A 109 5.25 -14.99 -2.70
CA GLY A 109 5.69 -13.60 -2.46
C GLY A 109 4.80 -12.58 -3.18
N CYS A 110 4.45 -12.83 -4.45
CA CYS A 110 3.53 -11.98 -5.19
C CYS A 110 2.12 -11.95 -4.57
N ILE A 111 1.60 -13.08 -4.07
CA ILE A 111 0.32 -13.11 -3.35
C ILE A 111 0.45 -12.29 -2.06
N LEU A 112 1.51 -12.52 -1.27
CA LEU A 112 1.72 -11.87 0.01
C LEU A 112 1.79 -10.34 -0.12
N VAL A 113 2.53 -9.81 -1.11
CA VAL A 113 2.56 -8.36 -1.36
C VAL A 113 1.21 -7.86 -1.88
N SER A 114 0.51 -8.64 -2.71
CA SER A 114 -0.81 -8.26 -3.26
C SER A 114 -1.89 -8.18 -2.19
N LEU A 115 -1.77 -8.92 -1.09
CA LEU A 115 -2.66 -8.79 0.08
C LEU A 115 -2.62 -7.37 0.65
N GLY A 116 -1.55 -6.61 0.45
CA GLY A 116 -1.46 -5.19 0.79
C GLY A 116 -2.57 -4.35 0.17
N ALA A 117 -3.19 -4.76 -0.95
CA ALA A 117 -4.33 -4.06 -1.54
C ALA A 117 -5.58 -4.05 -0.64
N LEU A 118 -5.63 -4.88 0.40
CA LEU A 118 -6.69 -4.88 1.40
C LEU A 118 -6.45 -3.89 2.55
N TYR A 119 -5.29 -3.23 2.60
CA TYR A 119 -5.01 -2.16 3.56
C TYR A 119 -5.79 -0.86 3.26
N PRO A 120 -5.80 -0.31 2.03
CA PRO A 120 -6.49 0.95 1.73
C PRO A 120 -8.00 0.98 2.06
N PRO A 121 -8.78 -0.10 1.86
CA PRO A 121 -10.17 -0.15 2.29
C PRO A 121 -10.43 0.28 3.75
N GLY A 122 -9.47 0.10 4.67
CA GLY A 122 -9.61 0.58 6.05
C GLY A 122 -9.78 2.09 6.14
N TRP A 123 -9.11 2.84 5.26
CA TRP A 123 -9.26 4.29 5.18
C TRP A 123 -10.63 4.71 4.62
N LEU A 124 -11.19 3.93 3.69
CA LEU A 124 -12.56 4.14 3.22
C LEU A 124 -13.57 3.93 4.34
N VAL A 125 -13.40 2.85 5.12
CA VAL A 125 -14.24 2.55 6.29
C VAL A 125 -14.19 3.69 7.30
N LEU A 126 -12.99 4.17 7.63
CA LEU A 126 -12.82 5.32 8.53
C LEU A 126 -13.46 6.58 7.95
N GLY A 127 -13.17 6.94 6.71
CA GLY A 127 -13.72 8.15 6.09
C GLY A 127 -15.25 8.15 6.01
N GLY A 128 -15.85 6.99 5.75
CA GLY A 128 -17.30 6.83 5.67
C GLY A 128 -18.01 6.73 7.02
N LEU A 129 -17.39 6.07 8.02
CA LEU A 129 -18.07 5.71 9.26
C LEU A 129 -17.70 6.59 10.46
N ILE A 130 -16.58 7.32 10.43
CA ILE A 130 -16.22 8.26 11.52
C ILE A 130 -17.38 9.19 11.86
N PRO A 131 -18.09 9.82 10.91
CA PRO A 131 -19.21 10.71 11.24
C PRO A 131 -20.35 10.04 12.00
N TYR A 132 -20.48 8.71 11.90
CA TYR A 132 -21.58 7.93 12.47
C TYR A 132 -21.22 7.26 13.80
N TRP A 133 -20.02 6.68 13.91
CA TRP A 133 -19.61 5.85 15.05
C TRP A 133 -18.42 6.43 15.82
N GLY A 134 -17.83 7.52 15.34
CA GLY A 134 -16.68 8.16 15.97
C GLY A 134 -15.39 7.36 15.81
N VAL A 135 -14.26 8.04 16.01
CA VAL A 135 -12.93 7.43 15.85
C VAL A 135 -12.67 6.33 16.88
N LYS A 136 -13.14 6.52 18.11
CA LYS A 136 -12.87 5.59 19.22
C LYS A 136 -13.43 4.19 18.94
N ALA A 137 -14.64 4.09 18.42
CA ALA A 137 -15.27 2.82 18.11
C ALA A 137 -14.64 2.12 16.90
N LEU A 138 -14.15 2.89 15.92
CA LEU A 138 -13.67 2.37 14.66
C LEU A 138 -12.18 1.99 14.64
N ARG A 139 -11.36 2.67 15.45
CA ARG A 139 -9.89 2.54 15.38
C ARG A 139 -9.43 1.10 15.52
N ALA A 140 -9.78 0.44 16.63
CA ALA A 140 -9.29 -0.91 16.91
C ALA A 140 -9.80 -1.96 15.91
N PRO A 141 -11.10 -2.00 15.54
CA PRO A 141 -11.60 -2.94 14.54
C PRO A 141 -10.93 -2.76 13.16
N VAL A 142 -10.75 -1.53 12.70
CA VAL A 142 -10.11 -1.27 11.40
C VAL A 142 -8.62 -1.58 11.45
N GLU A 143 -7.96 -1.24 12.55
CA GLU A 143 -6.53 -1.52 12.74
C GLU A 143 -6.24 -3.03 12.69
N TRP A 144 -6.97 -3.81 13.49
CA TRP A 144 -6.76 -5.26 13.56
C TRP A 144 -7.39 -6.03 12.39
N GLY A 145 -8.48 -5.53 11.82
CA GLY A 145 -9.16 -6.17 10.71
C GLY A 145 -8.52 -5.90 9.36
N LEU A 146 -7.92 -4.72 9.16
CA LEU A 146 -7.42 -4.27 7.85
C LEU A 146 -5.96 -3.81 7.91
N PHE A 147 -5.60 -2.89 8.80
CA PHE A 147 -4.29 -2.24 8.70
C PHE A 147 -3.13 -3.17 9.07
N VAL A 148 -3.16 -3.75 10.26
CA VAL A 148 -2.09 -4.62 10.77
C VAL A 148 -1.88 -5.86 9.89
N PRO A 149 -2.90 -6.68 9.57
CA PRO A 149 -2.67 -7.91 8.83
C PRO A 149 -2.18 -7.64 7.40
N PHE A 150 -2.80 -6.70 6.68
CA PHE A 150 -2.51 -6.48 5.26
C PHE A 150 -1.32 -5.54 5.04
N GLY A 151 -1.18 -4.51 5.88
CA GLY A 151 0.02 -3.68 5.92
C GLY A 151 1.23 -4.51 6.35
N GLY A 152 1.08 -5.34 7.38
CA GLY A 152 2.11 -6.28 7.83
C GLY A 152 2.52 -7.28 6.75
N ALA A 153 1.56 -7.87 6.03
CA ALA A 153 1.85 -8.78 4.90
C ALA A 153 2.69 -8.11 3.82
N ALA A 154 2.34 -6.87 3.42
CA ALA A 154 3.11 -6.11 2.45
C ALA A 154 4.54 -5.82 2.95
N ILE A 155 4.69 -5.37 4.20
CA ILE A 155 5.99 -5.10 4.83
C ILE A 155 6.86 -6.36 4.85
N LEU A 156 6.31 -7.49 5.28
CA LEU A 156 7.02 -8.77 5.31
C LEU A 156 7.45 -9.22 3.91
N ALA A 157 6.59 -9.04 2.90
CA ALA A 157 6.94 -9.36 1.51
C ALA A 157 8.09 -8.49 1.00
N ILE A 158 8.09 -7.18 1.31
CA ILE A 158 9.15 -6.24 0.91
C ILE A 158 10.47 -6.60 1.56
N TRP A 159 10.49 -6.78 2.89
CA TRP A 159 11.69 -7.16 3.63
C TRP A 159 12.22 -8.52 3.19
N GLY A 160 11.34 -9.50 3.01
CA GLY A 160 11.72 -10.82 2.49
C GLY A 160 12.34 -10.74 1.10
N THR A 161 11.75 -9.93 0.21
CA THR A 161 12.29 -9.70 -1.14
C THR A 161 13.66 -9.03 -1.09
N LEU A 162 13.83 -8.02 -0.24
CA LEU A 162 15.11 -7.33 -0.06
C LEU A 162 16.20 -8.28 0.45
N VAL A 163 15.91 -9.06 1.48
CA VAL A 163 16.87 -10.04 2.05
C VAL A 163 17.30 -11.05 0.99
N VAL A 164 16.34 -11.62 0.24
CA VAL A 164 16.67 -12.55 -0.83
C VAL A 164 17.53 -11.87 -1.90
N TYR A 165 17.17 -10.68 -2.33
CA TYR A 165 17.93 -9.93 -3.32
C TYR A 165 19.38 -9.71 -2.87
N LEU A 166 19.60 -9.24 -1.65
CA LEU A 166 20.94 -9.04 -1.08
C LEU A 166 21.73 -10.35 -1.00
N VAL A 167 21.11 -11.44 -0.54
CA VAL A 167 21.76 -12.77 -0.50
C VAL A 167 22.17 -13.23 -1.89
N THR A 168 21.36 -12.97 -2.91
CA THR A 168 21.70 -13.34 -4.30
C THR A 168 22.85 -12.52 -4.86
N LEU A 169 22.96 -11.25 -4.51
CA LEU A 169 24.10 -10.41 -4.88
C LEU A 169 25.38 -10.92 -4.23
N LEU A 170 25.36 -11.16 -2.91
CA LEU A 170 26.54 -11.63 -2.16
C LEU A 170 27.02 -13.02 -2.62
N ARG A 171 26.10 -13.92 -3.01
CA ARG A 171 26.44 -15.24 -3.57
C ARG A 171 26.90 -15.19 -5.03
N GLY A 172 26.62 -14.10 -5.75
CA GLY A 172 27.03 -13.89 -7.14
C GLY A 172 28.47 -13.43 -7.31
N GLU A 173 29.09 -12.88 -6.25
CA GLU A 173 30.47 -12.33 -6.29
C GLU A 173 31.64 -13.34 -6.24
N PRO A 174 31.54 -14.62 -5.82
CA PRO A 174 32.74 -15.48 -5.76
C PRO A 174 33.27 -16.02 -7.10
N ARG A 175 32.58 -15.82 -8.24
CA ARG A 175 32.95 -16.47 -9.52
C ARG A 175 33.58 -15.57 -10.58
N ARG A 176 33.67 -14.26 -10.37
CA ARG A 176 34.34 -13.35 -11.33
C ARG A 176 35.81 -13.05 -11.00
N ALA A 177 36.30 -13.42 -9.81
CA ALA A 177 37.67 -13.16 -9.37
C ALA A 177 38.68 -14.29 -9.67
N ALA A 178 38.25 -15.38 -10.32
CA ALA A 178 39.11 -16.54 -10.62
C ALA A 178 39.38 -16.74 -12.12
N ALA A 179 39.53 -15.65 -12.89
CA ALA A 179 40.16 -15.71 -14.20
C ALA A 179 41.64 -15.34 -14.03
N PRO A 180 42.60 -16.28 -14.17
CA PRO A 180 44.02 -15.94 -14.06
C PRO A 180 44.45 -15.03 -15.22
N PRO A 181 45.34 -14.05 -14.99
CA PRO A 181 45.94 -13.25 -16.04
C PRO A 181 47.17 -13.97 -16.64
N GLY A 182 47.22 -14.10 -17.97
CA GLY A 182 48.42 -14.48 -18.73
C GLY A 182 48.16 -15.62 -19.72
N GLY A 183 48.52 -15.54 -20.99
CA GLY A 183 49.33 -14.55 -21.69
C GLY A 183 49.35 -14.83 -23.21
N PRO A 184 50.08 -14.01 -23.99
CA PRO A 184 49.92 -13.86 -25.44
C PRO A 184 50.80 -14.81 -26.27
N GLY A 185 50.31 -15.12 -27.48
CA GLY A 185 51.16 -15.44 -28.64
C GLY A 185 51.20 -16.91 -29.08
N ALA A 186 50.70 -17.19 -30.28
CA ALA A 186 51.54 -17.43 -31.47
C ALA A 186 50.92 -18.44 -32.46
N SER A 187 51.11 -18.10 -33.74
CA SER A 187 51.22 -19.00 -34.90
C SER A 187 49.95 -19.42 -35.63
N VAL A 188 49.62 -18.57 -36.62
CA VAL A 188 49.33 -18.98 -38.01
C VAL A 188 50.02 -20.29 -38.39
N LYS A 189 49.29 -21.22 -39.01
CA LYS A 189 49.73 -21.94 -40.22
C LYS A 189 48.57 -22.74 -40.85
N ARG A 190 48.23 -22.28 -42.06
CA ARG A 190 47.65 -22.94 -43.25
C ARG A 190 46.47 -23.90 -43.08
#